data_AF-A0A7S2LFT9-F1
#
_entry.id   AF-A0A7S2LFT9-F1
#
_cell.length_a   1.000
_cell.length_b   1.000
_cell.length_c   1.000
_cell.angle_alpha   90.00
_cell.angle_beta   90.00
_cell.angle_gamma   90.00
#
_symmetry.space_group_name_H-M   'P 1'
#
loop_
_entity.id
_entity.type
_entity.pdbx_description
1 polymer ?
#
loop_
_entity_poly.entity_id
_entity_poly.type
_entity_poly.pdbx_seq_one_letter_code
_entity_poly.pdbx_strand_id
1 'polypeptide(L)'
;REEAKLPNAADAETGLKILFYPARYHSGLGSIFAMGDIGVLIPDEESDVCILEEPEHLNWYRAPGDSWTNKFNYVVGIAHTNYKEYASSHYSGLWTAPAIGVMSSAMVRAYCHKVIKLSDVLQTFAPEKEATSNVHGVRSEFLREGERK
;
A
#
# COMPACT_ATOMS: atom_id res chain seq x y z
N ARG A 1 -1.91 4.28 22.86
CA ARG A 1 -0.47 3.98 22.98
C ARG A 1 -0.13 3.49 24.38
N GLU A 2 -0.42 4.26 25.44
CA GLU A 2 -0.14 3.87 26.83
C GLU A 2 -0.92 2.63 27.29
N GLU A 3 -2.16 2.46 26.84
CA GLU A 3 -3.00 1.31 27.19
C GLU A 3 -2.52 -0.03 26.58
N ALA A 4 -1.83 0.02 25.43
CA ALA A 4 -1.39 -1.19 24.72
C ALA A 4 -0.14 -1.83 25.34
N LYS A 5 0.54 -1.14 26.28
CA LYS A 5 1.78 -1.59 26.93
C LYS A 5 2.89 -2.04 25.97
N LEU A 6 2.88 -1.57 24.72
CA LEU A 6 3.90 -1.93 23.74
C LEU A 6 5.14 -1.05 23.96
N PRO A 7 6.32 -1.64 24.20
CA PRO A 7 7.52 -0.88 24.48
C PRO A 7 7.95 -0.07 23.24
N ASN A 8 8.46 1.14 23.46
CA ASN A 8 9.11 1.94 22.42
C ASN A 8 10.55 1.46 22.16
N ALA A 9 10.79 0.16 22.23
CA ALA A 9 12.10 -0.43 22.06
C ALA A 9 12.11 -1.26 20.78
N ALA A 10 13.22 -1.16 20.04
CA ALA A 10 13.53 -2.17 19.04
C ALA A 10 13.60 -3.54 19.72
N ASP A 11 13.12 -4.57 19.04
CA ASP A 11 13.48 -5.93 19.40
C ASP A 11 15.02 -6.05 19.42
N ALA A 12 15.59 -6.49 20.54
CA ALA A 12 17.03 -6.43 20.76
C ALA A 12 17.82 -7.40 19.86
N GLU A 13 17.16 -8.41 19.32
CA GLU A 13 17.76 -9.45 18.47
C GLU A 13 17.65 -9.09 16.98
N THR A 14 16.47 -8.67 16.54
CA THR A 14 16.18 -8.38 15.13
C THR A 14 16.30 -6.90 14.77
N GLY A 15 16.34 -6.00 15.78
CA GLY A 15 16.31 -4.56 15.57
C GLY A 15 14.95 -4.01 15.13
N LEU A 16 13.90 -4.83 15.08
CA LEU A 16 12.57 -4.42 14.63
C LEU A 16 11.96 -3.39 15.58
N LYS A 17 11.71 -2.18 15.06
CA LYS A 17 10.98 -1.12 15.76
C LYS A 17 9.55 -1.05 15.24
N ILE A 18 8.57 -1.04 16.14
CA ILE A 18 7.16 -0.80 15.80
C ILE A 18 6.77 0.58 16.31
N LEU A 19 6.34 1.46 15.38
CA LEU A 19 5.84 2.79 15.71
C LEU A 19 4.32 2.82 15.55
N PHE A 20 3.65 3.43 16.52
CA PHE A 20 2.20 3.64 16.49
C PHE A 20 1.89 5.10 16.20
N TYR A 21 0.97 5.35 15.29
CA TYR A 21 0.47 6.68 14.97
C TYR A 21 -1.01 6.82 15.34
N PRO A 22 -1.48 8.04 15.68
CA PRO A 22 -2.89 8.27 15.92
C PRO A 22 -3.71 8.02 14.65
N ALA A 23 -4.84 7.32 14.80
CA ALA A 23 -5.75 7.03 13.70
C ALA A 23 -7.20 7.12 14.19
N ARG A 24 -8.14 7.36 13.26
CA ARG A 24 -9.57 7.46 13.57
C ARG A 24 -10.38 6.62 12.60
N TYR A 25 -11.34 5.87 13.15
CA TYR A 25 -12.34 5.17 12.36
C TYR A 25 -13.40 6.15 11.83
N HIS A 26 -13.74 6.02 10.56
CA HIS A 26 -14.76 6.81 9.87
C HIS A 26 -15.90 5.91 9.42
N SER A 27 -16.99 5.90 10.19
CA SER A 27 -18.13 4.99 9.99
C SER A 27 -18.78 5.10 8.61
N GLY A 28 -18.89 6.30 8.04
CA GLY A 28 -19.49 6.50 6.72
C GLY A 28 -18.67 5.91 5.55
N LEU A 29 -17.37 5.67 5.76
CA LEU A 29 -16.48 5.09 4.76
C LEU A 29 -16.07 3.66 5.11
N GLY A 30 -16.37 3.19 6.33
CA GLY A 30 -15.93 1.88 6.81
C GLY A 30 -14.42 1.76 6.95
N SER A 31 -13.69 2.87 7.10
CA SER A 31 -12.23 2.93 6.99
C SER A 31 -11.57 3.59 8.20
N ILE A 32 -10.31 3.26 8.44
CA ILE A 32 -9.45 3.90 9.45
C ILE A 32 -8.48 4.84 8.72
N PHE A 33 -8.41 6.10 9.17
CA PHE A 33 -7.52 7.10 8.60
C PHE A 33 -6.46 7.52 9.60
N ALA A 34 -5.23 7.71 9.12
CA ALA A 34 -4.17 8.32 9.90
C ALA A 34 -4.51 9.77 10.22
N MET A 35 -4.21 10.20 11.46
CA MET A 35 -4.45 11.56 11.91
C MET A 35 -3.13 12.34 11.86
N GLY A 36 -2.82 12.90 10.70
CA GLY A 36 -1.58 13.63 10.41
C GLY A 36 -0.65 12.87 9.47
N ASP A 37 0.51 13.48 9.17
CA ASP A 37 1.51 12.87 8.29
C ASP A 37 2.36 11.86 9.07
N ILE A 38 2.23 10.58 8.71
CA ILE A 38 2.97 9.47 9.34
C ILE A 38 4.48 9.63 9.12
N GLY A 39 4.89 10.24 8.00
CA GLY A 39 6.30 10.47 7.68
C GLY A 39 7.03 11.28 8.76
N VAL A 40 6.34 12.17 9.47
CA VAL A 40 6.94 13.00 10.53
C VAL A 40 7.43 12.17 11.73
N LEU A 41 6.92 10.95 11.90
CA LEU A 41 7.33 10.06 12.99
C LEU A 41 8.68 9.36 12.74
N ILE A 42 9.18 9.43 11.51
CA ILE A 42 10.41 8.74 11.10
C ILE A 42 11.51 9.80 10.98
N PRO A 43 12.61 9.70 11.75
CA PRO A 43 13.72 10.65 11.63
C PRO A 43 14.35 10.63 10.24
N ASP A 44 14.87 11.77 9.79
CA ASP A 44 15.44 11.89 8.45
C ASP A 44 16.71 11.04 8.30
N GLU A 45 17.49 10.88 9.37
CA GLU A 45 18.66 10.00 9.43
C GLU A 45 18.31 8.51 9.29
N GLU A 46 17.06 8.12 9.55
CA GLU A 46 16.56 6.75 9.36
C GLU A 46 15.80 6.59 8.02
N SER A 47 15.69 7.65 7.21
CA SER A 47 14.83 7.72 6.02
C SER A 47 15.54 7.32 4.71
N ASP A 48 16.04 6.08 4.63
CA ASP A 48 16.69 5.59 3.41
C ASP A 48 15.71 4.88 2.46
N VAL A 49 15.24 3.70 2.86
CA VAL A 49 14.31 2.88 2.06
C VAL A 49 12.96 2.77 2.76
N CYS A 50 11.89 3.06 2.03
CA CYS A 50 10.51 2.90 2.47
C CYS A 50 9.80 1.80 1.69
N ILE A 51 9.05 0.95 2.39
CA ILE A 51 8.17 -0.05 1.79
C ILE A 51 6.74 0.31 2.19
N LEU A 52 5.89 0.58 1.20
CA LEU A 52 4.49 0.90 1.39
C LEU A 52 3.63 -0.28 0.98
N GLU A 53 2.80 -0.78 1.88
CA GLU A 53 1.73 -1.72 1.54
C GLU A 53 0.54 -0.94 0.99
N GLU A 54 -0.04 -1.44 -0.11
CA GLU A 54 -1.17 -0.86 -0.84
C GLU A 54 -1.02 0.66 -1.03
N PRO A 55 0.08 1.11 -1.68
CA PRO A 55 0.45 2.52 -1.79
C PRO A 55 -0.63 3.40 -2.42
N GLU A 56 -1.52 2.85 -3.24
CA GLU A 56 -2.71 3.55 -3.73
C GLU A 56 -3.59 4.06 -2.59
N HIS A 57 -3.96 3.17 -1.67
CA HIS A 57 -4.95 3.38 -0.62
C HIS A 57 -4.38 4.21 0.51
N LEU A 58 -3.12 3.93 0.85
CA LEU A 58 -2.36 4.70 1.82
C LEU A 58 -2.33 6.19 1.45
N ASN A 59 -2.35 6.50 0.15
CA ASN A 59 -2.19 7.87 -0.34
C ASN A 59 -3.48 8.56 -0.77
N TRP A 60 -4.63 7.87 -0.90
CA TRP A 60 -5.91 8.49 -1.25
C TRP A 60 -6.33 9.63 -0.32
N TYR A 61 -6.02 9.49 0.97
CA TYR A 61 -6.43 10.43 2.03
C TYR A 61 -5.22 10.90 2.85
N ARG A 62 -4.06 11.03 2.20
CA ARG A 62 -2.84 11.43 2.88
C ARG A 62 -2.95 12.84 3.45
N ALA A 63 -2.45 13.03 4.67
CA ALA A 63 -2.28 14.37 5.22
C ALA A 63 -1.27 15.19 4.39
N PRO A 64 -1.43 16.52 4.34
CA PRO A 64 -0.43 17.41 3.73
C PRO A 64 0.94 17.26 4.40
N GLY A 65 2.01 17.34 3.61
CA GLY A 65 3.40 17.17 4.06
C GLY A 65 4.31 16.70 2.93
N ASP A 66 5.59 16.46 3.21
CA ASP A 66 6.57 15.98 2.24
C ASP A 66 6.13 14.65 1.63
N SER A 67 6.22 14.46 0.32
CA SER A 67 5.87 13.16 -0.26
C SER A 67 6.82 12.06 0.23
N TRP A 68 6.38 10.80 0.17
CA TRP A 68 7.23 9.65 0.47
C TRP A 68 8.55 9.67 -0.32
N THR A 69 8.50 10.03 -1.60
CA THR A 69 9.66 10.10 -2.48
C THR A 69 10.57 11.30 -2.22
N ASN A 70 10.07 12.32 -1.52
CA ASN A 70 10.90 13.44 -1.08
C ASN A 70 11.58 13.12 0.25
N LYS A 71 10.91 12.37 1.13
CA LYS A 71 11.43 12.01 2.45
C LYS A 71 12.43 10.86 2.39
N PHE A 72 12.18 9.85 1.56
CA PHE A 72 13.01 8.64 1.47
C PHE A 72 13.76 8.59 0.15
N ASN A 73 15.03 8.15 0.21
CA ASN A 73 15.88 7.97 -0.97
C ASN A 73 15.29 6.96 -1.96
N TYR A 74 14.60 5.92 -1.46
CA TYR A 74 13.93 4.94 -2.30
C TYR A 74 12.61 4.46 -1.69
N VAL A 75 11.60 4.25 -2.53
CA VAL A 75 10.24 3.90 -2.09
C VAL A 75 9.72 2.78 -2.97
N VAL A 76 9.41 1.66 -2.34
CA VAL A 76 8.83 0.48 -2.99
C VAL A 76 7.39 0.32 -2.55
N GLY A 77 6.48 0.36 -3.50
CA GLY A 77 5.08 0.02 -3.29
C GLY A 77 4.84 -1.47 -3.46
N ILE A 78 4.12 -2.11 -2.54
CA ILE A 78 3.66 -3.49 -2.64
C ILE A 78 2.15 -3.50 -2.83
N ALA A 79 1.69 -4.02 -3.96
CA ALA A 79 0.26 -4.13 -4.28
C ALA A 79 -0.16 -5.60 -4.33
N HIS A 80 -1.24 -5.97 -3.66
CA HIS A 80 -1.73 -7.35 -3.63
C HIS A 80 -3.24 -7.50 -3.67
N THR A 81 -3.98 -6.41 -3.53
CA THR A 81 -5.44 -6.43 -3.45
C THR A 81 -6.05 -5.91 -4.74
N ASN A 82 -6.95 -6.68 -5.33
CA ASN A 82 -7.64 -6.26 -6.55
C ASN A 82 -8.85 -5.37 -6.22
N TYR A 83 -8.57 -4.11 -5.86
CA TYR A 83 -9.62 -3.16 -5.48
C TYR A 83 -10.51 -2.73 -6.64
N LYS A 84 -10.01 -2.78 -7.88
CA LYS A 84 -10.83 -2.53 -9.07
C LYS A 84 -11.95 -3.57 -9.17
N GLU A 85 -11.62 -4.84 -8.99
CA GLU A 85 -12.60 -5.94 -8.98
C GLU A 85 -13.55 -5.83 -7.79
N TYR A 86 -13.01 -5.60 -6.59
CA TYR A 86 -13.83 -5.38 -5.39
C TYR A 86 -14.82 -4.23 -5.58
N ALA A 87 -14.36 -3.10 -6.13
CA ALA A 87 -15.23 -1.95 -6.35
C ALA A 87 -16.29 -2.23 -7.42
N SER A 88 -15.94 -2.94 -8.49
CA SER A 88 -16.88 -3.31 -9.54
C SER A 88 -17.97 -4.29 -9.08
N SER A 89 -17.69 -5.11 -8.07
CA SER A 89 -18.64 -6.07 -7.50
C SER A 89 -19.53 -5.48 -6.40
N HIS A 90 -19.06 -4.44 -5.70
CA HIS A 90 -19.77 -3.87 -4.53
C HIS A 90 -20.38 -2.49 -4.77
N TYR A 91 -19.88 -1.68 -5.71
CA TYR A 91 -20.41 -0.34 -6.00
C TYR A 91 -21.16 -0.33 -7.33
N SER A 92 -22.45 0.04 -7.29
CA SER A 92 -23.37 0.03 -8.43
C SER A 92 -23.18 1.18 -9.44
N GLY A 93 -22.12 1.97 -9.31
CA GLY A 93 -21.90 3.14 -10.17
C GLY A 93 -20.98 2.84 -11.34
N LEU A 94 -21.48 2.99 -12.58
CA LEU A 94 -20.77 2.72 -13.84
C LEU A 94 -19.38 3.40 -13.94
N TRP A 95 -19.16 4.49 -13.20
CA TRP A 95 -17.94 5.29 -13.22
C TRP A 95 -17.00 5.09 -12.01
N THR A 96 -17.42 4.32 -11.00
CA THR A 96 -16.68 4.18 -9.74
C THR A 96 -15.36 3.42 -9.91
N ALA A 97 -15.40 2.23 -10.50
CA ALA A 97 -14.21 1.41 -10.70
C ALA A 97 -13.17 2.06 -11.67
N PRO A 98 -13.56 2.67 -12.80
CA PRO A 98 -12.60 3.42 -13.64
C PRO A 98 -11.95 4.60 -12.92
N ALA A 99 -12.73 5.39 -12.16
CA ALA A 99 -12.19 6.54 -11.41
C ALA A 99 -11.21 6.09 -10.31
N ILE A 100 -11.54 5.01 -9.59
CA ILE A 100 -10.65 4.39 -8.59
C ILE A 100 -9.36 3.91 -9.25
N GLY A 101 -9.44 3.28 -10.43
CA GLY A 101 -8.26 2.84 -11.16
C GLY A 101 -7.32 3.99 -11.50
N VAL A 102 -7.85 5.07 -12.09
CA VAL A 102 -7.06 6.27 -12.45
C VAL A 102 -6.44 6.92 -11.21
N MET A 103 -7.21 7.07 -10.13
CA MET A 103 -6.72 7.63 -8.88
C MET A 103 -5.62 6.77 -8.26
N SER A 104 -5.80 5.44 -8.27
CA SER A 104 -4.80 4.49 -7.77
C SER A 104 -3.50 4.57 -8.57
N SER A 105 -3.59 4.54 -9.91
CA SER A 105 -2.43 4.74 -10.78
C SER A 105 -1.73 6.07 -10.50
N ALA A 106 -2.47 7.16 -10.29
CA ALA A 106 -1.90 8.47 -9.98
C ALA A 106 -1.14 8.48 -8.65
N MET A 107 -1.72 7.90 -7.58
CA MET A 107 -1.07 7.81 -6.28
C MET A 107 0.22 6.98 -6.36
N VAL A 108 0.16 5.80 -6.96
CA VAL A 108 1.31 4.93 -7.14
C VAL A 108 2.40 5.63 -7.97
N ARG A 109 2.01 6.37 -9.01
CA ARG A 109 2.94 7.16 -9.85
C ARG A 109 3.65 8.26 -9.05
N ALA A 110 2.91 8.98 -8.23
CA ALA A 110 3.45 10.09 -7.45
C ALA A 110 4.33 9.66 -6.28
N TYR A 111 4.03 8.52 -5.63
CA TYR A 111 4.58 8.20 -4.31
C TYR A 111 5.52 6.99 -4.27
N CYS A 112 5.82 6.34 -5.39
CA CYS A 112 6.72 5.19 -5.42
C CYS A 112 7.83 5.36 -6.47
N HIS A 113 9.02 4.82 -6.20
CA HIS A 113 10.08 4.68 -7.19
C HIS A 113 9.96 3.35 -7.96
N LYS A 114 9.52 2.29 -7.27
CA LYS A 114 9.25 0.96 -7.82
C LYS A 114 7.95 0.42 -7.25
N VAL A 115 7.27 -0.44 -8.01
CA VAL A 115 6.07 -1.13 -7.56
C VAL A 115 6.24 -2.62 -7.80
N ILE A 116 5.99 -3.42 -6.78
CA ILE A 116 5.96 -4.87 -6.87
C ILE A 116 4.51 -5.31 -6.69
N LYS A 117 3.96 -5.92 -7.74
CA LYS A 117 2.66 -6.58 -7.70
C LYS A 117 2.86 -8.01 -7.23
N LEU A 118 2.10 -8.43 -6.23
CA LEU A 118 2.17 -9.81 -5.75
C LEU A 118 1.40 -10.81 -6.62
N SER A 119 0.73 -10.31 -7.67
CA SER A 119 0.13 -11.08 -8.75
C SER A 119 -0.07 -10.20 -9.98
N ASP A 120 0.06 -10.77 -11.18
CA ASP A 120 -0.18 -10.02 -12.42
C ASP A 120 -1.68 -9.87 -12.76
N VAL A 121 -2.57 -10.47 -11.96
CA VAL A 121 -4.03 -10.29 -12.11
C VAL A 121 -4.51 -8.92 -11.64
N LEU A 122 -3.65 -8.15 -10.96
CA LEU A 122 -3.93 -6.79 -10.52
C LEU A 122 -3.95 -5.83 -11.72
N GLN A 123 -4.62 -4.69 -11.54
CA GLN A 123 -4.59 -3.62 -12.54
C GLN A 123 -3.15 -3.10 -12.77
N THR A 124 -2.93 -2.51 -13.94
CA THR A 124 -1.71 -1.74 -14.20
C THR A 124 -1.81 -0.37 -13.54
N PHE A 125 -0.87 -0.06 -12.66
CA PHE A 125 -0.76 1.21 -11.96
C PHE A 125 0.24 2.16 -12.65
N ALA A 126 1.45 1.65 -12.91
CA ALA A 126 2.61 2.38 -13.40
C ALA A 126 3.57 1.42 -14.15
N PRO A 127 3.28 1.05 -15.41
CA PRO A 127 4.02 0.02 -16.15
C PRO A 127 5.51 0.33 -16.30
N GLU A 128 5.92 1.60 -16.28
CA GLU A 128 7.33 2.01 -16.35
C GLU A 128 8.15 1.62 -15.12
N LYS A 129 7.50 1.27 -13.99
CA LYS A 129 8.15 0.95 -12.72
C LYS A 129 7.58 -0.28 -12.02
N GLU A 130 6.76 -1.05 -12.71
CA GLU A 130 6.20 -2.30 -12.18
C GLU A 130 7.16 -3.48 -12.27
N ALA A 131 6.99 -4.43 -11.37
CA ALA A 131 7.48 -5.80 -11.45
C ALA A 131 6.44 -6.71 -10.80
N THR A 132 6.35 -7.96 -11.24
CA THR A 132 5.46 -8.95 -10.62
C THR A 132 6.29 -9.98 -9.88
N SER A 133 5.97 -10.21 -8.61
CA SER A 133 6.58 -11.24 -7.77
C SER A 133 5.47 -12.08 -7.14
N ASN A 134 5.23 -13.27 -7.69
CA ASN A 134 4.20 -14.16 -7.20
C ASN A 134 4.67 -14.81 -5.88
N VAL A 135 4.41 -14.16 -4.75
CA VAL A 135 4.71 -14.69 -3.41
C VAL A 135 3.55 -15.50 -2.83
N HIS A 136 2.37 -15.37 -3.43
CA HIS A 136 1.23 -16.22 -3.12
C HIS A 136 1.37 -17.52 -3.92
N GLY A 137 1.35 -18.66 -3.24
CA GLY A 137 1.25 -19.95 -3.90
C GLY A 137 0.06 -19.95 -4.86
N VAL A 138 0.27 -20.40 -6.08
CA VAL A 138 -0.79 -20.53 -7.07
C VAL A 138 -1.62 -21.75 -6.68
N ARG A 139 -2.94 -21.60 -6.54
CA ARG A 139 -3.84 -22.74 -6.33
C ARG A 139 -3.64 -23.77 -7.44
N SER A 140 -3.56 -25.04 -7.06
CA SER A 140 -3.23 -26.15 -7.98
C SER A 140 -4.14 -26.21 -9.21
N GLU A 141 -5.38 -25.74 -9.08
CA GLU A 141 -6.36 -25.62 -10.17
C GLU A 141 -5.84 -24.75 -11.32
N PHE A 142 -5.19 -23.62 -11.03
CA PHE A 142 -4.65 -22.74 -12.07
C PHE A 142 -3.41 -23.33 -12.73
N LEU A 143 -2.58 -24.07 -11.99
CA LEU A 143 -1.44 -24.79 -12.55
C LEU A 143 -1.92 -25.88 -13.52
N ARG A 144 -2.93 -26.66 -13.12
CA ARG A 144 -3.55 -27.70 -13.97
C ARG A 144 -4.15 -27.12 -15.25
N GLU A 145 -4.83 -25.97 -15.18
CA GLU A 145 -5.36 -25.31 -16.39
C GLU A 145 -4.25 -24.73 -17.27
N GLY A 146 -3.14 -24.27 -16.70
CA GLY A 146 -1.94 -23.86 -17.44
C GLY A 146 -1.28 -25.03 -18.19
N GLU A 147 -1.20 -26.21 -17.58
CA GLU A 147 -0.65 -27.44 -18.19
C GLU A 147 -1.51 -27.99 -19.35
N ARG A 148 -2.79 -27.60 -19.43
CA ARG A 148 -3.71 -28.02 -20.49
C ARG A 148 -3.57 -27.22 -21.79
N LYS A 149 -2.80 -26.12 -21.78
CA LYS A 149 -2.53 -25.27 -22.95
C LYS A 149 -1.15 -25.53 -23.52
#